data_AF-A0A357SZU9-F1
#
_entry.id   AF-A0A357SZU9-F1
#
_cell.length_a   1.000
_cell.length_b   1.000
_cell.length_c   1.000
_cell.angle_alpha   90.00
_cell.angle_beta   90.00
_cell.angle_gamma   90.00
#
_symmetry.space_group_name_H-M   'P 1'
#
loop_
_entity.id
_entity.type
_entity.pdbx_description
1 polymer ?
#
loop_
_entity_poly.entity_id
_entity_poly.type
_entity_poly.pdbx_seq_one_letter_code
_entity_poly.pdbx_strand_id
1 'polypeptide(L)'
;WIADGAERLHLVDLDGAKDGYPVQKELVLQLAQSVAVPVEIGGGIRDEETVSFYLDQGVEWVILGSAAVSNPKFVSTVCRQYPGRIILGVDAREGMVAVDGWLKTSSLKA
;
A
#
# COMPACT_ATOMS: atom_id res chain seq x y z
N TRP A 1 3.87 -12.78 -16.36
CA TRP A 1 2.74 -11.90 -15.98
C TRP A 1 2.36 -10.93 -17.09
N ILE A 2 3.13 -9.86 -17.35
CA ILE A 2 2.76 -8.87 -18.38
C ILE A 2 2.67 -9.52 -19.77
N ALA A 3 3.68 -10.31 -20.14
CA ALA A 3 3.67 -11.07 -21.40
C ALA A 3 2.50 -12.08 -21.50
N ASP A 4 1.93 -12.47 -20.36
CA ASP A 4 0.78 -13.37 -20.26
C ASP A 4 -0.56 -12.61 -20.18
N GLY A 5 -0.54 -11.27 -20.33
CA GLY A 5 -1.74 -10.43 -20.38
C GLY A 5 -2.14 -9.76 -19.06
N ALA A 6 -1.31 -9.78 -18.02
CA ALA A 6 -1.62 -9.05 -16.78
C ALA A 6 -1.65 -7.54 -17.04
N GLU A 7 -2.76 -6.88 -16.70
CA GLU A 7 -2.99 -5.44 -16.93
C GLU A 7 -2.51 -4.55 -15.77
N ARG A 8 -2.13 -5.15 -14.65
CA ARG A 8 -1.66 -4.45 -13.44
C ARG A 8 -0.70 -5.32 -12.65
N LEU A 9 0.29 -4.71 -12.00
CA LEU A 9 1.14 -5.39 -11.02
C LEU A 9 0.83 -4.92 -9.60
N HIS A 10 0.63 -5.90 -8.71
CA HIS A 10 0.48 -5.69 -7.27
C HIS A 10 1.79 -6.00 -6.57
N LEU A 11 2.36 -5.01 -5.89
CA LEU A 11 3.62 -5.15 -5.16
C LEU A 11 3.39 -4.89 -3.66
N VAL A 12 4.15 -5.61 -2.84
CA VAL A 12 4.17 -5.42 -1.39
C VAL A 12 5.62 -5.37 -0.92
N ASP A 13 6.03 -4.25 -0.32
CA ASP A 13 7.26 -4.16 0.45
C ASP A 13 7.06 -4.86 1.79
N LEU A 14 7.46 -6.13 1.87
CA LEU A 14 7.30 -6.95 3.09
C LEU A 14 8.20 -6.46 4.23
N ASP A 15 9.40 -5.98 3.92
CA ASP A 15 10.30 -5.40 4.92
C ASP A 15 9.68 -4.12 5.48
N GLY A 16 9.15 -3.27 4.60
CA GLY A 16 8.46 -2.06 5.02
C GLY A 16 7.15 -2.33 5.75
N ALA A 17 6.38 -3.35 5.37
CA ALA A 17 5.19 -3.77 6.10
C ALA A 17 5.50 -4.15 7.56
N LYS A 18 6.63 -4.82 7.77
CA LYS A 18 7.13 -5.25 9.08
C LYS A 18 7.75 -4.10 9.89
N ASP A 19 8.64 -3.33 9.27
CA ASP A 19 9.44 -2.30 9.95
C ASP A 19 8.67 -0.97 10.08
N GLY A 20 7.60 -0.80 9.30
CA GLY A 20 6.67 0.30 9.41
C GLY A 20 7.06 1.56 8.64
N TYR A 21 8.01 1.46 7.73
CA TYR A 21 8.41 2.51 6.78
C TYR A 21 8.86 1.84 5.47
N PRO A 22 8.82 2.50 4.31
CA PRO A 22 9.25 1.90 3.05
C PRO A 22 10.75 1.59 3.04
N VAL A 23 11.11 0.30 3.06
CA VAL A 23 12.50 -0.16 3.06
C VAL A 23 13.02 -0.29 1.63
N GLN A 24 12.17 -0.70 0.69
CA GLN A 24 12.55 -0.99 -0.69
C GLN A 24 12.05 0.06 -1.69
N LYS A 25 11.85 1.31 -1.24
CA LYS A 25 11.16 2.34 -2.03
C LYS A 25 11.84 2.64 -3.38
N GLU A 26 13.17 2.69 -3.44
CA GLU A 26 13.90 2.92 -4.69
C GLU A 26 13.73 1.76 -5.68
N LEU A 27 13.77 0.52 -5.20
CA LEU A 27 13.58 -0.68 -6.03
C LEU A 27 12.16 -0.71 -6.61
N VAL A 28 11.15 -0.41 -5.79
CA VAL A 28 9.76 -0.33 -6.24
C VAL A 28 9.60 0.70 -7.36
N LEU A 29 10.20 1.88 -7.22
CA LEU A 29 10.14 2.91 -8.26
C LEU A 29 10.84 2.49 -9.55
N GLN A 30 12.02 1.87 -9.46
CA GLN A 30 12.71 1.33 -10.62
C GLN A 30 11.84 0.30 -11.35
N LEU A 31 11.18 -0.59 -10.61
CA LEU A 31 10.25 -1.57 -11.18
C LEU A 31 9.06 -0.88 -11.85
N ALA A 32 8.40 0.05 -11.17
CA ALA A 32 7.24 0.77 -11.70
C ALA A 32 7.56 1.53 -13.00
N GLN A 33 8.75 2.12 -13.11
CA GLN A 33 9.19 2.84 -14.30
C GLN A 33 9.67 1.91 -15.44
N SER A 34 9.97 0.65 -15.13
CA SER A 34 10.47 -0.33 -16.10
C SER A 34 9.37 -1.09 -16.86
N VAL A 35 8.11 -0.94 -16.44
CA VAL A 35 6.97 -1.69 -16.98
C VAL A 35 5.93 -0.76 -17.61
N ALA A 36 5.21 -1.25 -18.62
CA ALA A 36 4.18 -0.48 -19.31
C ALA A 36 2.78 -0.58 -18.66
N VAL A 37 2.61 -1.48 -17.70
CA VAL A 37 1.34 -1.66 -16.97
C VAL A 37 1.39 -0.90 -15.65
N PRO A 38 0.26 -0.36 -15.18
CA PRO A 38 0.23 0.34 -13.91
C PRO A 38 0.63 -0.57 -12.74
N VAL A 39 1.28 0.04 -11.75
CA VAL A 39 1.74 -0.62 -10.53
C VAL A 39 0.99 -0.08 -9.33
N GLU A 40 0.58 -0.97 -8.44
CA GLU A 40 0.10 -0.64 -7.09
C GLU A 40 1.09 -1.13 -6.04
N ILE A 41 1.31 -0.34 -4.98
CA ILE A 41 2.26 -0.67 -3.91
C ILE A 41 1.61 -0.58 -2.52
N GLY A 42 1.83 -1.61 -1.71
CA GLY A 42 1.63 -1.58 -0.26
C GLY A 42 2.92 -1.87 0.51
N GLY A 43 2.86 -1.71 1.83
CA GLY A 43 3.97 -2.03 2.74
C GLY A 43 4.63 -0.79 3.33
N GLY A 44 4.50 -0.60 4.64
CA GLY A 44 5.18 0.46 5.39
C GLY A 44 4.67 1.88 5.16
N ILE A 45 3.59 2.08 4.41
CA ILE A 45 3.06 3.42 4.08
C ILE A 45 2.16 3.93 5.21
N ARG A 46 2.62 4.94 5.95
CA ARG A 46 1.96 5.43 7.19
C ARG A 46 1.80 6.95 7.27
N ASP A 47 2.30 7.68 6.29
CA ASP A 47 2.29 9.14 6.24
C ASP A 47 2.06 9.67 4.82
N GLU A 48 1.72 10.95 4.73
CA GLU A 48 1.35 11.63 3.48
C GLU A 48 2.56 11.82 2.56
N GLU A 49 3.77 11.97 3.13
CA GLU A 49 5.02 12.13 2.38
C GLU A 49 5.36 10.85 1.60
N THR A 50 5.17 9.69 2.21
CA THR A 50 5.37 8.40 1.54
C THR A 50 4.32 8.19 0.44
N VAL A 51 3.08 8.60 0.68
CA VAL A 51 2.01 8.53 -0.34
C VAL A 51 2.38 9.39 -1.54
N SER A 52 2.74 10.66 -1.32
CA SER A 52 3.14 11.56 -2.41
C SER A 52 4.38 11.04 -3.12
N PHE A 53 5.38 10.54 -2.39
CA PHE A 53 6.59 9.97 -2.96
C PHE A 53 6.30 8.89 -4.02
N TYR A 54 5.43 7.93 -3.73
CA TYR A 54 5.09 6.90 -4.71
C TYR A 54 4.21 7.43 -5.84
N LEU A 55 3.15 8.16 -5.47
CA LEU A 55 2.14 8.60 -6.41
C LEU A 55 2.67 9.62 -7.44
N ASP A 56 3.62 10.47 -7.04
CA ASP A 56 4.22 11.49 -7.90
C ASP A 56 5.34 10.94 -8.80
N GLN A 57 5.85 9.73 -8.50
CA GLN A 57 6.95 9.09 -9.24
C GLN A 57 6.51 7.92 -10.15
N GLY A 58 5.22 7.84 -10.44
CA GLY A 58 4.68 6.95 -11.47
C GLY A 58 4.04 5.65 -10.96
N VAL A 59 3.94 5.45 -9.64
CA VAL A 59 3.08 4.37 -9.10
C VAL A 59 1.63 4.81 -9.22
N GLU A 60 0.74 3.97 -9.75
CA GLU A 60 -0.65 4.37 -10.02
C GLU A 60 -1.49 4.39 -8.73
N TRP A 61 -1.33 3.38 -7.86
CA TRP A 61 -2.07 3.28 -6.59
C TRP A 61 -1.17 2.98 -5.38
N VAL A 62 -1.59 3.51 -4.24
CA VAL A 62 -1.02 3.17 -2.92
C VAL A 62 -2.03 2.39 -2.10
N ILE A 63 -1.57 1.30 -1.49
CA ILE A 63 -2.37 0.41 -0.65
C ILE A 63 -2.09 0.71 0.82
N LEU A 64 -3.13 1.10 1.55
CA LEU A 64 -3.09 1.37 2.98
C LEU A 64 -3.77 0.23 3.74
N GLY A 65 -2.97 -0.56 4.45
CA GLY A 65 -3.44 -1.65 5.29
C GLY A 65 -3.64 -1.19 6.74
N SER A 66 -2.63 -1.45 7.58
CA SER A 66 -2.69 -1.16 9.03
C SER A 66 -3.05 0.29 9.36
N ALA A 67 -2.67 1.26 8.52
CA ALA A 67 -3.02 2.67 8.68
C ALA A 67 -4.54 2.94 8.64
N ALA A 68 -5.31 2.11 7.95
CA ALA A 68 -6.78 2.20 7.92
C ALA A 68 -7.40 2.00 9.31
N VAL A 69 -6.76 1.19 10.15
CA VAL A 69 -7.19 0.93 11.53
C VAL A 69 -6.55 1.92 12.49
N SER A 70 -5.23 2.13 12.39
CA SER A 70 -4.49 2.91 13.39
C SER A 70 -4.60 4.42 13.19
N ASN A 71 -4.83 4.89 11.96
CA ASN A 71 -4.95 6.31 11.65
C ASN A 71 -5.99 6.60 10.54
N PRO A 72 -7.30 6.43 10.82
CA PRO A 72 -8.37 6.68 9.85
C PRO A 72 -8.40 8.13 9.33
N LYS A 73 -7.92 9.10 10.14
CA LYS A 73 -7.86 10.51 9.74
C LYS A 73 -6.84 10.71 8.61
N PHE A 74 -5.64 10.15 8.74
CA PHE A 74 -4.65 10.13 7.66
C PHE A 74 -5.22 9.53 6.38
N VAL A 75 -5.85 8.36 6.47
CA VAL A 75 -6.49 7.71 5.32
C VAL A 75 -7.54 8.62 4.68
N SER A 76 -8.41 9.24 5.47
CA SER A 76 -9.39 10.18 4.94
C SER A 76 -8.75 11.40 4.28
N THR A 77 -7.62 11.91 4.78
CA THR A 77 -6.90 13.03 4.16
C THR A 77 -6.37 12.63 2.78
N VAL A 78 -5.64 11.53 2.69
CA VAL A 78 -5.02 11.12 1.42
C VAL A 78 -6.04 10.66 0.38
N CYS A 79 -7.16 10.06 0.78
CA CYS A 79 -8.25 9.76 -0.15
C CYS A 79 -8.86 11.02 -0.77
N ARG A 80 -8.92 12.14 -0.03
CA ARG A 80 -9.40 13.43 -0.56
C ARG A 80 -8.35 14.09 -1.45
N GLN A 81 -7.08 13.99 -1.09
CA GLN A 81 -5.97 14.57 -1.85
C GLN A 81 -5.69 13.82 -3.15
N TYR A 82 -5.87 12.49 -3.15
CA TYR A 82 -5.60 11.61 -4.29
C TYR A 82 -6.84 10.75 -4.64
N PRO A 83 -7.92 11.36 -5.16
CA PRO A 83 -9.15 10.63 -5.49
C PRO A 83 -8.89 9.48 -6.47
N GLY A 84 -9.41 8.29 -6.15
CA GLY A 84 -9.29 7.10 -7.01
C GLY A 84 -7.90 6.43 -7.01
N ARG A 85 -6.95 6.93 -6.21
CA ARG A 85 -5.55 6.44 -6.19
C ARG A 85 -5.13 5.76 -4.89
N ILE A 86 -6.04 5.67 -3.93
CA ILE A 86 -5.81 5.00 -2.64
C ILE A 86 -6.67 3.74 -2.58
N ILE A 87 -6.03 2.61 -2.28
CA ILE A 87 -6.67 1.30 -2.07
C ILE A 87 -6.57 0.96 -0.57
N LEU A 88 -7.65 0.47 0.02
CA LEU A 88 -7.61 -0.06 1.39
C LEU A 88 -7.39 -1.57 1.35
N GLY A 89 -6.31 -2.02 1.97
CA GLY A 89 -6.04 -3.43 2.20
C GLY A 89 -6.65 -3.87 3.53
N VAL A 90 -7.57 -4.82 3.51
CA VAL A 90 -8.15 -5.39 4.74
C VAL A 90 -7.80 -6.85 4.80
N ASP A 91 -6.82 -7.16 5.63
CA ASP A 91 -6.45 -8.53 5.94
C ASP A 91 -7.26 -9.03 7.13
N ALA A 92 -7.73 -10.28 7.08
CA ALA A 92 -8.56 -10.84 8.13
C ALA A 92 -7.96 -12.14 8.68
N ARG A 93 -7.94 -12.27 10.01
CA ARG A 93 -7.62 -13.50 10.73
C ARG A 93 -8.69 -13.77 11.77
N GLU A 94 -9.33 -14.93 11.67
CA GLU A 94 -10.43 -15.34 12.58
C GLU A 94 -11.59 -14.32 12.62
N GLY A 95 -11.86 -13.65 11.48
CA GLY A 95 -12.92 -12.64 11.37
C GLY A 95 -12.54 -11.26 11.91
N MET A 96 -11.29 -11.07 12.35
CA MET A 96 -10.77 -9.81 12.88
C MET A 96 -9.72 -9.22 11.93
N VAL A 97 -9.68 -7.89 11.82
CA VAL A 97 -8.71 -7.20 10.95
C VAL A 97 -7.29 -7.41 11.48
N ALA A 98 -6.40 -7.95 10.65
CA ALA A 98 -4.99 -8.14 10.94
C ALA A 98 -4.18 -6.87 10.60
N VAL A 99 -3.15 -6.60 11.40
CA VAL A 99 -2.32 -5.39 11.32
C VAL A 99 -0.84 -5.71 11.61
N ASP A 100 0.05 -4.74 11.40
CA ASP A 100 1.50 -4.85 11.61
C ASP A 100 2.11 -6.02 10.82
N GLY A 101 1.88 -6.06 9.50
CA GLY A 101 2.39 -7.13 8.64
C GLY A 101 1.82 -8.50 9.03
N TRP A 102 0.52 -8.57 9.32
CA TRP A 102 -0.19 -9.78 9.74
C TRP A 102 0.27 -10.38 11.09
N LEU A 103 1.19 -9.73 11.80
CA LEU A 103 1.75 -10.22 13.07
C LEU A 103 0.78 -10.00 14.25
N LYS A 104 -0.17 -9.08 14.13
CA LYS A 104 -1.15 -8.76 15.18
C LYS A 104 -2.57 -8.78 14.64
N THR A 105 -3.54 -9.04 15.52
CA THR A 105 -4.96 -8.91 15.25
C THR A 105 -5.52 -7.71 16.01
N SER A 106 -6.31 -6.88 15.33
CA SER A 106 -7.05 -5.79 15.96
C SER A 106 -8.36 -6.29 16.60
N SER A 107 -9.07 -5.40 17.29
CA SER A 107 -10.42 -5.66 17.83
C SER A 107 -11.55 -5.32 16.84
N LEU A 108 -11.24 -4.87 15.63
CA LEU A 108 -12.22 -4.59 14.58
C LEU A 108 -12.56 -5.86 13.80
N LYS A 109 -13.86 -6.09 13.56
CA LYS A 109 -14.31 -7.15 12.66
C LYS A 109 -14.06 -6.75 11.21
N ALA A 110 -13.61 -7.73 10.41
CA ALA A 110 -13.41 -7.58 8.96
C ALA A 110 -14.73 -7.65 8.20
#